data_AF-A0A126NI66-F1
#
_entry.id   AF-A0A126NI66-F1
#
_cell.length_a   1.000
_cell.length_b   1.000
_cell.length_c   1.000
_cell.angle_alpha   90.00
_cell.angle_beta   90.00
_cell.angle_gamma   90.00
#
_symmetry.space_group_name_H-M   'P 1'
#
loop_
_entity.id
_entity.type
_entity.pdbx_description
1 polymer ?
#
loop_
_entity_poly.entity_id
_entity_poly.type
_entity_poly.pdbx_seq_one_letter_code
_entity_poly.pdbx_strand_id
1 'polypeptide(L)'
;MAYRVDGVHLYADIVNLEDLLNVTMIEGEMCHRRTLRFLNLHYRAVERILANEDAILVDFHNQRLHSVVAKPYDDEAKRIHRAIAIGQMIMDVLARTGEDADHPAAKVRIGIDSGLALAVNNGRRGHREPLFLGEPANHAAKRSGGGKAAGIYLTNNARQKIGLAKVTSEDAAPLTVDEIKTSQNEVNLVSTVDKVVKDWEADLKAHPIGKFEFSAHTPPYAGLDFERLSVAATRRQDAATVYADIDGFTKFVSRNIADDLNAKHVVRALRVLRSELDAVLHTEFKGRKVRFIGDCVHGLLIEGTCANTNEEETISNMVLCAGGMRSSFALALKKLHTAGTNASSLGLQIGFEFGPMTATRLGMKGDLIRCSVSRGVLTAEREQGRCKGAETAIGAEAFKTG
;
A
#
# COMPACT_ATOMS: atom_id res chain seq x y z
N MET A 1 -13.03 -8.23 -16.11
CA MET A 1 -12.60 -7.24 -17.11
C MET A 1 -11.29 -6.65 -16.63
N ALA A 2 -10.37 -6.44 -17.55
CA ALA A 2 -9.08 -5.80 -17.31
C ALA A 2 -8.84 -4.84 -18.46
N TYR A 3 -8.15 -3.75 -18.20
CA TYR A 3 -7.84 -2.72 -19.19
C TYR A 3 -6.34 -2.50 -19.21
N ARG A 4 -5.77 -2.38 -20.40
CA ARG A 4 -4.41 -1.90 -20.55
C ARG A 4 -4.43 -0.38 -20.42
N VAL A 5 -3.62 0.14 -19.52
CA VAL A 5 -3.52 1.57 -19.24
C VAL A 5 -2.06 1.94 -19.39
N ASP A 6 -1.78 2.84 -20.31
CA ASP A 6 -0.51 3.56 -20.35
C ASP A 6 -0.64 4.74 -19.39
N GLY A 7 0.09 4.68 -18.29
CA GLY A 7 -0.04 5.63 -17.19
C GLY A 7 1.26 5.85 -16.46
N VAL A 8 1.35 6.99 -15.81
CA VAL A 8 2.47 7.33 -14.92
C VAL A 8 2.05 7.01 -13.50
N HIS A 9 2.84 6.15 -12.86
CA HIS A 9 2.61 5.68 -11.50
C HIS A 9 3.44 6.52 -10.54
N LEU A 10 2.78 7.05 -9.52
CA LEU A 10 3.40 7.82 -8.47
C LEU A 10 3.17 7.11 -7.14
N TYR A 11 4.25 6.83 -6.42
CA TYR A 11 4.19 6.40 -5.03
C TYR A 11 4.76 7.48 -4.13
N ALA A 12 3.98 7.93 -3.15
CA ALA A 12 4.43 8.85 -2.11
C ALA A 12 4.58 8.09 -0.78
N ASP A 13 5.81 7.97 -0.29
CA ASP A 13 6.16 7.30 0.96
C ASP A 13 6.40 8.34 2.07
N ILE A 14 5.63 8.25 3.15
CA ILE A 14 5.82 9.07 4.35
C ILE A 14 6.92 8.45 5.24
N VAL A 15 8.15 8.92 5.07
CA VAL A 15 9.35 8.26 5.61
C VAL A 15 9.50 8.40 7.13
N ASN A 16 8.76 9.31 7.77
CA ASN A 16 8.76 9.49 9.23
C ASN A 16 7.66 8.68 9.96
N LEU A 17 6.95 7.77 9.29
CA LEU A 17 6.02 6.86 9.97
C LEU A 17 6.72 5.97 11.01
N GLU A 18 7.87 5.40 10.65
CA GLU A 18 8.63 4.52 11.55
C GLU A 18 9.07 5.27 12.81
N ASP A 19 9.48 6.53 12.68
CA ASP A 19 9.86 7.37 13.81
C ASP A 19 8.67 7.60 14.75
N LEU A 20 7.47 7.85 14.20
CA LEU A 20 6.24 8.02 14.99
C LEU A 20 5.84 6.75 15.76
N LEU A 21 6.02 5.59 15.14
CA LEU A 21 5.81 4.30 15.81
C LEU A 21 6.86 4.03 16.90
N ASN A 22 8.01 4.70 16.88
CA ASN A 22 9.14 4.46 17.78
C ASN A 22 9.45 5.62 18.74
N VAL A 23 8.49 6.54 18.98
CA VAL A 23 8.65 7.65 19.95
C VAL A 23 8.91 7.13 21.38
N THR A 24 8.27 6.03 21.76
CA THR A 24 8.44 5.37 23.08
C THR A 24 8.95 3.95 22.91
N MET A 25 9.59 3.39 23.93
CA MET A 25 10.03 1.97 23.90
C MET A 25 8.84 1.02 23.71
N ILE A 26 7.73 1.28 24.40
CA ILE A 26 6.50 0.49 24.32
C ILE A 26 5.58 1.05 23.23
N GLU A 27 5.05 0.17 22.38
CA GLU A 27 4.03 0.50 21.37
C GLU A 27 2.62 0.55 21.99
N GLY A 28 2.37 1.59 22.80
CA GLY A 28 1.11 1.76 23.53
C GLY A 28 -0.03 2.39 22.72
N GLU A 29 -1.19 2.59 23.36
CA GLU A 29 -2.34 3.25 22.71
C GLU A 29 -2.03 4.67 22.23
N MET A 30 -1.31 5.47 23.04
CA MET A 30 -0.98 6.84 22.66
C MET A 30 -0.14 6.91 21.39
N CYS A 31 0.80 5.97 21.21
CA CYS A 31 1.56 5.81 19.97
C CYS A 31 0.60 5.63 18.78
N HIS A 32 -0.31 4.65 18.86
CA HIS A 32 -1.25 4.40 17.76
C HIS A 32 -2.25 5.54 17.52
N ARG A 33 -2.75 6.21 18.57
CA ARG A 33 -3.67 7.34 18.39
C ARG A 33 -2.98 8.48 17.62
N ARG A 34 -1.73 8.80 17.96
CA ARG A 34 -0.93 9.81 17.28
C ARG A 34 -0.64 9.41 15.83
N THR A 35 -0.15 8.19 15.62
CA THR A 35 0.17 7.66 14.29
C THR A 35 -1.04 7.62 13.36
N LEU A 36 -2.19 7.13 13.84
CA LEU A 36 -3.42 7.07 13.03
C LEU A 36 -3.95 8.48 12.71
N ARG A 37 -3.85 9.43 13.64
CA ARG A 37 -4.22 10.82 13.39
C ARG A 37 -3.30 11.47 12.37
N PHE A 38 -1.99 11.31 12.52
CA PHE A 38 -0.99 11.75 11.54
C PHE A 38 -1.29 11.22 10.14
N LEU A 39 -1.50 9.92 9.99
CA LEU A 39 -1.84 9.32 8.70
C LEU A 39 -3.15 9.87 8.13
N ASN A 40 -4.18 10.10 8.97
CA ASN A 40 -5.46 10.64 8.53
C ASN A 40 -5.35 12.09 8.05
N LEU A 41 -4.59 12.94 8.75
CA LEU A 41 -4.34 14.33 8.38
C LEU A 41 -3.73 14.42 6.98
N HIS A 42 -2.65 13.68 6.74
CA HIS A 42 -1.95 13.71 5.47
C HIS A 42 -2.73 13.00 4.36
N TYR A 43 -3.41 11.88 4.65
CA TYR A 43 -4.25 11.20 3.67
C TYR A 43 -5.35 12.11 3.12
N ARG A 44 -6.06 12.85 4.00
CA ARG A 44 -7.09 13.82 3.56
C ARG A 44 -6.52 14.93 2.67
N ALA A 45 -5.29 15.35 2.91
CA ALA A 45 -4.63 16.36 2.08
C ALA A 45 -4.26 15.81 0.70
N VAL A 46 -3.69 14.60 0.63
CA VAL A 46 -3.31 13.99 -0.65
C VAL A 46 -4.52 13.60 -1.48
N GLU A 47 -5.56 13.02 -0.88
CA GLU A 47 -6.80 12.70 -1.60
C GLU A 47 -7.37 13.94 -2.31
N ARG A 48 -7.39 15.09 -1.63
CA ARG A 48 -7.83 16.36 -2.20
C ARG A 48 -6.98 16.82 -3.39
N ILE A 49 -5.65 16.67 -3.30
CA ILE A 49 -4.74 16.98 -4.42
C ILE A 49 -5.11 16.11 -5.62
N LEU A 50 -5.20 14.79 -5.42
CA LEU A 50 -5.46 13.86 -6.51
C LEU A 50 -6.84 14.07 -7.13
N ALA A 51 -7.86 14.35 -6.33
CA ALA A 51 -9.20 14.67 -6.80
C ALA A 51 -9.23 15.95 -7.63
N ASN A 52 -8.60 17.04 -7.16
CA ASN A 52 -8.55 18.31 -7.89
C ASN A 52 -7.77 18.18 -9.20
N GLU A 53 -6.70 17.38 -9.19
CA GLU A 53 -5.86 17.14 -10.35
C GLU A 53 -6.31 15.91 -11.16
N ASP A 54 -7.53 15.39 -10.98
CA ASP A 54 -8.08 14.29 -11.79
C ASP A 54 -7.07 13.12 -11.98
N ALA A 55 -6.37 12.81 -10.89
CA ALA A 55 -5.42 11.71 -10.77
C ALA A 55 -6.10 10.58 -10.00
N ILE A 56 -5.80 9.34 -10.38
CA ILE A 56 -6.48 8.18 -9.81
C ILE A 56 -5.78 7.81 -8.51
N LEU A 57 -6.47 7.91 -7.37
CA LEU A 57 -6.03 7.27 -6.12
C LEU A 57 -6.23 5.76 -6.24
N VAL A 58 -5.16 4.99 -6.08
CA VAL A 58 -5.20 3.52 -6.16
C VAL A 58 -5.32 2.89 -4.79
N ASP A 59 -4.44 3.27 -3.86
CA ASP A 59 -4.44 2.75 -2.49
C ASP A 59 -3.62 3.67 -1.57
N PHE A 60 -3.84 3.53 -0.26
CA PHE A 60 -3.01 4.07 0.80
C PHE A 60 -2.68 2.96 1.80
N HIS A 61 -1.49 2.39 1.64
CA HIS A 61 -1.01 1.24 2.40
C HIS A 61 0.12 1.64 3.34
N ASN A 62 -0.13 1.54 4.65
CA ASN A 62 0.78 1.98 5.71
C ASN A 62 1.16 3.46 5.54
N GLN A 63 2.39 3.73 5.10
CA GLN A 63 2.90 5.06 4.77
C GLN A 63 2.93 5.39 3.27
N ARG A 64 2.60 4.42 2.40
CA ARG A 64 2.74 4.55 0.95
C ARG A 64 1.40 4.79 0.28
N LEU A 65 1.27 5.94 -0.37
CA LEU A 65 0.15 6.26 -1.24
C LEU A 65 0.51 5.95 -2.69
N HIS A 66 -0.36 5.24 -3.40
CA HIS A 66 -0.24 4.99 -4.83
C HIS A 66 -1.27 5.80 -5.60
N SER A 67 -0.82 6.56 -6.60
CA SER A 67 -1.67 7.20 -7.58
C SER A 67 -1.23 6.96 -9.02
N VAL A 68 -2.15 7.18 -9.98
CA VAL A 68 -1.90 7.05 -11.41
C VAL A 68 -2.36 8.29 -12.16
N VAL A 69 -1.46 8.83 -12.98
CA VAL A 69 -1.74 9.90 -13.93
C VAL A 69 -1.90 9.27 -15.32
N ALA A 70 -3.14 9.17 -15.80
CA ALA A 70 -3.47 8.59 -17.10
C ALA A 70 -3.76 9.64 -18.20
N LYS A 71 -3.86 10.92 -17.83
CA LYS A 71 -4.19 12.02 -18.74
C LYS A 71 -3.03 13.02 -18.83
N PRO A 72 -2.77 13.59 -20.02
CA PRO A 72 -3.45 13.33 -21.30
C PRO A 72 -3.17 11.92 -21.86
N TYR A 73 -4.09 11.36 -22.65
CA TYR A 73 -4.06 9.95 -23.07
C TYR A 73 -2.94 9.60 -24.07
N ASP A 74 -2.45 10.57 -24.84
CA ASP A 74 -1.50 10.33 -25.95
C ASP A 74 -0.15 11.04 -25.78
N ASP A 75 0.16 11.54 -24.58
CA ASP A 75 1.40 12.28 -24.32
C ASP A 75 2.04 11.81 -23.00
N GLU A 76 2.88 10.77 -23.14
CA GLU A 76 3.58 10.15 -22.02
C GLU A 76 4.50 11.15 -21.29
N ALA A 77 5.21 12.01 -22.02
CA ALA A 77 6.08 13.01 -21.45
C ALA A 77 5.30 14.02 -20.59
N LYS A 78 4.16 14.53 -21.09
CA LYS A 78 3.28 15.39 -20.29
C LYS A 78 2.70 14.70 -19.07
N ARG A 79 2.36 13.40 -19.15
CA ARG A 79 1.93 12.64 -17.97
C ARG A 79 3.05 12.58 -16.92
N ILE A 80 4.31 12.42 -17.35
CA ILE A 80 5.46 12.37 -16.44
C ILE A 80 5.68 13.73 -15.78
N HIS A 81 5.71 14.83 -16.55
CA HIS A 81 5.82 16.18 -16.00
C HIS A 81 4.67 16.49 -15.02
N ARG A 82 3.45 16.07 -15.36
CA ARG A 82 2.28 16.20 -14.48
C ARG A 82 2.43 15.41 -13.19
N ALA A 83 2.93 14.18 -13.24
CA ALA A 83 3.20 13.39 -12.04
C ALA A 83 4.30 14.02 -11.17
N ILE A 84 5.36 14.58 -11.77
CA ILE A 84 6.39 15.32 -11.02
C ILE A 84 5.79 16.54 -10.33
N ALA A 85 4.98 17.34 -11.04
CA ALA A 85 4.33 18.52 -10.48
C ALA A 85 3.35 18.16 -9.35
N ILE A 86 2.53 17.11 -9.52
CA ILE A 86 1.65 16.58 -8.46
C ILE A 86 2.49 16.10 -7.28
N GLY A 87 3.59 15.40 -7.53
CA GLY A 87 4.51 14.94 -6.49
C GLY A 87 5.08 16.10 -5.68
N GLN A 88 5.54 17.17 -6.34
CA GLN A 88 6.01 18.35 -5.63
C GLN A 88 4.90 19.02 -4.81
N MET A 89 3.68 19.13 -5.36
CA MET A 89 2.53 19.65 -4.62
C MET A 89 2.22 18.81 -3.37
N ILE A 90 2.28 17.47 -3.47
CA ILE A 90 2.13 16.58 -2.32
C ILE A 90 3.18 16.91 -1.26
N MET A 91 4.47 17.02 -1.64
CA MET A 91 5.55 17.34 -0.68
C MET A 91 5.30 18.70 0.01
N ASP A 92 4.94 19.73 -0.75
CA ASP A 92 4.77 21.09 -0.25
C ASP A 92 3.54 21.23 0.66
N VAL A 93 2.44 20.53 0.34
CA VAL A 93 1.24 20.48 1.19
C VAL A 93 1.50 19.64 2.45
N LEU A 94 2.21 18.51 2.33
CA LEU A 94 2.49 17.64 3.48
C LEU A 94 3.48 18.27 4.47
N ALA A 95 4.32 19.19 4.00
CA ALA A 95 5.13 20.05 4.84
C ALA A 95 4.29 21.02 5.73
N ARG A 96 3.00 21.22 5.40
CA ARG A 96 2.08 22.17 6.05
C ARG A 96 0.85 21.55 6.70
N THR A 97 0.71 20.22 6.69
CA THR A 97 -0.50 19.51 7.18
C THR A 97 -0.26 18.71 8.45
N GLY A 98 0.64 19.19 9.31
CA GLY A 98 0.72 18.77 10.71
C GLY A 98 -0.15 19.66 11.61
N GLU A 99 -0.39 19.23 12.84
CA GLU A 99 -1.16 20.02 13.82
C GLU A 99 -0.28 20.48 15.00
N ASP A 100 0.64 19.65 15.46
CA ASP A 100 1.47 19.90 16.64
C ASP A 100 2.73 19.00 16.62
N ALA A 101 3.47 18.97 17.73
CA ALA A 101 4.67 18.13 17.87
C ALA A 101 4.40 16.62 17.84
N ASP A 102 3.20 16.20 18.24
CA ASP A 102 2.77 14.80 18.22
C ASP A 102 2.21 14.38 16.84
N HIS A 103 1.82 15.36 16.02
CA HIS A 103 1.30 15.21 14.66
C HIS A 103 2.08 16.11 13.70
N PRO A 104 3.38 15.82 13.48
CA PRO A 104 4.28 16.69 12.73
C PRO A 104 3.93 16.70 11.24
N ALA A 105 4.57 17.59 10.48
CA ALA A 105 4.57 17.52 9.03
C ALA A 105 5.14 16.18 8.52
N ALA A 106 4.62 15.68 7.39
CA ALA A 106 5.11 14.47 6.77
C ALA A 106 6.38 14.75 5.95
N LYS A 107 7.40 13.91 6.14
CA LYS A 107 8.57 13.87 5.26
C LYS A 107 8.27 12.87 4.16
N VAL A 108 8.36 13.30 2.90
CA VAL A 108 7.86 12.52 1.78
C VAL A 108 8.98 12.19 0.79
N ARG A 109 9.06 10.92 0.42
CA ARG A 109 9.88 10.42 -0.69
C ARG A 109 8.96 9.92 -1.79
N ILE A 110 9.15 10.41 -3.01
CA ILE A 110 8.30 10.09 -4.14
C ILE A 110 9.07 9.25 -5.15
N GLY A 111 8.45 8.17 -5.61
CA GLY A 111 8.92 7.34 -6.69
C GLY A 111 7.99 7.43 -7.89
N ILE A 112 8.55 7.60 -9.10
CA ILE A 112 7.78 7.73 -10.34
C ILE A 112 8.35 6.81 -11.43
N ASP A 113 7.46 6.09 -12.09
CA ASP A 113 7.73 5.38 -13.35
C ASP A 113 6.55 5.51 -14.32
N SER A 114 6.81 5.30 -15.60
CA SER A 114 5.83 5.39 -16.68
C SER A 114 5.75 4.10 -17.47
N GLY A 115 4.56 3.72 -17.92
CA GLY A 115 4.43 2.69 -18.93
C GLY A 115 3.11 1.94 -18.88
N LEU A 116 3.11 0.78 -19.51
CA LEU A 116 1.92 -0.05 -19.62
C LEU A 116 1.67 -0.84 -18.33
N ALA A 117 0.47 -0.69 -17.78
CA ALA A 117 -0.04 -1.46 -16.68
C ALA A 117 -1.40 -2.07 -17.01
N LEU A 118 -1.73 -3.18 -16.35
CA LEU A 118 -3.02 -3.84 -16.48
C LEU A 118 -3.89 -3.43 -15.29
N ALA A 119 -4.89 -2.59 -15.56
CA ALA A 119 -5.90 -2.21 -14.60
C ALA A 119 -6.93 -3.33 -14.42
N VAL A 120 -7.06 -3.85 -13.21
CA VAL A 120 -8.02 -4.88 -12.79
C VAL A 120 -8.82 -4.38 -11.60
N ASN A 121 -10.07 -4.80 -11.46
CA ASN A 121 -10.83 -4.48 -10.25
C ASN A 121 -10.27 -5.26 -9.05
N ASN A 122 -9.99 -4.57 -7.93
CA ASN A 122 -9.35 -5.09 -6.73
C ASN A 122 -10.25 -6.03 -5.89
N GLY A 123 -11.54 -6.23 -6.23
CA GLY A 123 -12.36 -7.21 -5.50
C GLY A 123 -13.83 -7.38 -5.91
N ARG A 124 -14.56 -8.17 -5.11
CA ARG A 124 -16.03 -8.35 -5.14
C ARG A 124 -16.66 -7.77 -3.86
N ARG A 125 -17.93 -7.32 -3.91
CA ARG A 125 -18.76 -6.79 -2.79
C ARG A 125 -18.20 -5.58 -2.05
N GLY A 126 -18.34 -4.37 -2.61
CA GLY A 126 -17.98 -3.11 -1.93
C GLY A 126 -16.52 -2.67 -2.11
N HIS A 127 -15.64 -3.56 -2.60
CA HIS A 127 -14.22 -3.32 -2.83
C HIS A 127 -13.92 -3.05 -4.31
N ARG A 128 -14.36 -1.92 -4.84
CA ARG A 128 -14.36 -1.63 -6.29
C ARG A 128 -13.20 -0.74 -6.75
N GLU A 129 -12.10 -0.69 -6.01
CA GLU A 129 -10.95 0.14 -6.38
C GLU A 129 -10.21 -0.46 -7.59
N PRO A 130 -9.74 0.36 -8.53
CA PRO A 130 -8.87 -0.10 -9.60
C PRO A 130 -7.51 -0.46 -9.01
N LEU A 131 -7.00 -1.63 -9.35
CA LEU A 131 -5.62 -2.01 -9.10
C LEU A 131 -4.86 -2.05 -10.41
N PHE A 132 -3.62 -1.59 -10.41
CA PHE A 132 -2.76 -1.62 -11.58
C PHE A 132 -1.61 -2.60 -11.40
N LEU A 133 -1.45 -3.50 -12.36
CA LEU A 133 -0.41 -4.52 -12.37
C LEU A 133 0.60 -4.24 -13.47
N GLY A 134 1.88 -4.21 -13.14
CA GLY A 134 2.94 -4.04 -14.13
C GLY A 134 4.19 -3.41 -13.52
N GLU A 135 5.21 -3.29 -14.37
CA GLU A 135 6.48 -2.66 -14.02
C GLU A 135 6.34 -1.24 -13.45
N PRO A 136 5.53 -0.32 -14.02
CA PRO A 136 5.58 1.06 -13.56
C PRO A 136 5.11 1.23 -12.12
N ALA A 137 4.08 0.49 -11.68
CA ALA A 137 3.64 0.51 -10.27
C ALA A 137 4.74 -0.02 -9.34
N ASN A 138 5.33 -1.17 -9.67
CA ASN A 138 6.35 -1.83 -8.86
C ASN A 138 7.63 -0.99 -8.77
N HIS A 139 8.10 -0.45 -9.90
CA HIS A 139 9.31 0.35 -9.96
C HIS A 139 9.12 1.68 -9.23
N ALA A 140 7.99 2.36 -9.40
CA ALA A 140 7.65 3.56 -8.64
C ALA A 140 7.68 3.29 -7.13
N ALA A 141 7.04 2.20 -6.67
CA ALA A 141 7.09 1.79 -5.26
C ALA A 141 8.51 1.49 -4.77
N LYS A 142 9.36 0.86 -5.60
CA LYS A 142 10.77 0.62 -5.28
C LYS A 142 11.58 1.91 -5.20
N ARG A 143 11.26 2.93 -6.00
CA ARG A 143 11.93 4.25 -5.92
C ARG A 143 11.49 4.99 -4.65
N SER A 144 10.19 4.95 -4.33
CA SER A 144 9.66 5.59 -3.11
C SER A 144 10.16 4.91 -1.84
N GLY A 145 10.33 3.58 -1.83
CA GLY A 145 10.89 2.82 -0.70
C GLY A 145 12.41 2.64 -0.73
N GLY A 146 13.11 3.23 -1.70
CA GLY A 146 14.55 3.02 -1.93
C GLY A 146 15.50 3.71 -0.94
N GLY A 147 14.97 4.40 0.08
CA GLY A 147 15.77 5.09 1.09
C GLY A 147 14.93 6.03 1.96
N LYS A 148 15.59 6.72 2.91
CA LYS A 148 14.94 7.67 3.83
C LYS A 148 15.02 9.14 3.39
N ALA A 149 15.78 9.44 2.33
CA ALA A 149 15.93 10.80 1.83
C ALA A 149 14.66 11.25 1.10
N ALA A 150 14.09 12.37 1.54
CA ALA A 150 12.96 13.04 0.90
C ALA A 150 13.37 13.61 -0.47
N GLY A 151 12.43 13.67 -1.40
CA GLY A 151 12.67 14.09 -2.79
C GLY A 151 11.85 13.29 -3.80
N ILE A 152 11.97 13.66 -5.07
CA ILE A 152 11.30 12.99 -6.19
C ILE A 152 12.33 12.17 -6.97
N TYR A 153 12.09 10.87 -7.08
CA TYR A 153 12.99 9.91 -7.70
C TYR A 153 12.30 9.25 -8.89
N LEU A 154 12.92 9.36 -10.06
CA LEU A 154 12.44 8.76 -11.30
C LEU A 154 13.26 7.53 -11.64
N THR A 155 12.60 6.53 -12.21
CA THR A 155 13.29 5.51 -13.00
C THR A 155 14.01 6.13 -14.19
N ASN A 156 15.04 5.47 -14.69
CA ASN A 156 15.72 5.83 -15.91
C ASN A 156 14.80 5.77 -17.13
N ASN A 157 13.79 4.90 -17.09
CA ASN A 157 12.73 4.87 -18.10
C ASN A 157 11.98 6.21 -18.14
N ALA A 158 11.44 6.68 -17.00
CA ALA A 158 10.75 7.97 -16.94
C ALA A 158 11.68 9.15 -17.26
N ARG A 159 12.94 9.14 -16.79
CA ARG A 159 13.94 10.18 -17.08
C ARG A 159 14.14 10.38 -18.59
N GLN A 160 14.34 9.30 -19.33
CA GLN A 160 14.59 9.38 -20.77
C GLN A 160 13.40 9.95 -21.55
N LYS A 161 12.16 9.66 -21.11
CA LYS A 161 10.93 10.11 -21.77
C LYS A 161 10.73 11.62 -21.70
N ILE A 162 11.34 12.29 -20.72
CA ILE A 162 11.33 13.75 -20.57
C ILE A 162 12.70 14.38 -20.85
N GLY A 163 13.60 13.66 -21.56
CA GLY A 163 14.89 14.19 -21.99
C GLY A 163 15.96 14.31 -20.91
N LEU A 164 15.75 13.75 -19.71
CA LEU A 164 16.76 13.73 -18.66
C LEU A 164 17.78 12.60 -18.89
N ALA A 165 19.03 12.84 -18.50
CA ALA A 165 20.08 11.84 -18.54
C ALA A 165 19.77 10.67 -17.60
N LYS A 166 20.22 9.47 -17.99
CA LYS A 166 20.21 8.31 -17.12
C LYS A 166 21.17 8.51 -15.96
N VAL A 167 20.82 7.94 -14.82
CA VAL A 167 21.64 7.93 -13.60
C VAL A 167 22.03 6.50 -13.25
N THR A 168 23.21 6.33 -12.66
CA THR A 168 23.72 5.01 -12.23
C THR A 168 22.88 4.44 -11.09
N SER A 169 22.46 5.27 -10.15
CA SER A 169 21.61 4.89 -9.02
C SER A 169 20.39 5.79 -8.96
N GLU A 170 19.26 5.26 -9.42
CA GLU A 170 17.97 5.97 -9.40
C GLU A 170 17.50 6.27 -7.96
N ASP A 171 17.93 5.49 -6.95
CA ASP A 171 17.56 5.72 -5.55
C ASP A 171 18.39 6.81 -4.86
N ALA A 172 19.57 7.11 -5.41
CA ALA A 172 20.49 8.12 -4.87
C ALA A 172 20.46 9.45 -5.65
N ALA A 173 19.67 9.53 -6.72
CA ALA A 173 19.60 10.71 -7.59
C ALA A 173 18.18 11.29 -7.61
N PRO A 174 17.81 12.13 -6.62
CA PRO A 174 16.57 12.88 -6.69
C PRO A 174 16.62 13.88 -7.86
N LEU A 175 15.46 14.28 -8.36
CA LEU A 175 15.37 15.43 -9.24
C LEU A 175 15.84 16.69 -8.50
N THR A 176 16.57 17.53 -9.23
CA THR A 176 16.98 18.86 -8.78
C THR A 176 15.80 19.82 -8.81
N VAL A 177 15.94 20.95 -8.09
CA VAL A 177 14.93 22.01 -8.08
C VAL A 177 14.61 22.52 -9.49
N ASP A 178 15.61 22.63 -10.37
CA ASP A 178 15.41 23.14 -11.73
C ASP A 178 14.73 22.11 -12.65
N GLU A 179 15.03 20.81 -12.51
CA GLU A 179 14.31 19.74 -13.22
C GLU A 179 12.82 19.68 -12.80
N ILE A 180 12.55 19.89 -11.51
CA ILE A 180 11.18 19.95 -10.98
C ILE A 180 10.46 21.19 -11.52
N LYS A 181 11.08 22.38 -11.45
CA LYS A 181 10.51 23.62 -12.02
C LYS A 181 10.24 23.50 -13.51
N THR A 182 11.13 22.86 -14.26
CA THR A 182 10.92 22.57 -15.69
C THR A 182 9.62 21.80 -15.87
N SER A 183 9.42 20.72 -15.10
CA SER A 183 8.20 19.92 -15.16
C SER A 183 6.96 20.71 -14.74
N GLN A 184 7.07 21.58 -13.74
CA GLN A 184 5.97 22.46 -13.30
C GLN A 184 5.60 23.50 -14.37
N ASN A 185 6.55 23.97 -15.18
CA ASN A 185 6.28 24.92 -16.26
C ASN A 185 5.63 24.25 -17.48
N GLU A 186 5.86 22.94 -17.69
CA GLU A 186 5.25 22.16 -18.77
C GLU A 186 3.76 21.85 -18.52
N VAL A 187 3.28 21.97 -17.28
CA VAL A 187 1.93 21.56 -16.88
C VAL A 187 1.28 22.59 -15.97
N ASN A 188 0.03 22.94 -16.29
CA ASN A 188 -0.77 23.78 -15.40
C ASN A 188 -1.62 22.89 -14.50
N LEU A 189 -1.20 22.74 -13.24
CA LEU A 189 -2.06 22.15 -12.22
C LEU A 189 -3.22 23.10 -11.89
N VAL A 190 -4.38 22.52 -11.57
CA VAL A 190 -5.61 23.27 -11.29
C VAL A 190 -5.55 23.93 -9.91
N SER A 191 -4.85 23.30 -8.97
CA SER A 191 -4.73 23.73 -7.59
C SER A 191 -3.39 24.41 -7.30
N THR A 192 -3.36 25.19 -6.22
CA THR A 192 -2.14 25.70 -5.60
C THR A 192 -1.99 25.10 -4.21
N VAL A 193 -0.77 25.08 -3.67
CA VAL A 193 -0.48 24.61 -2.31
C VAL A 193 -1.36 25.32 -1.28
N ASP A 194 -1.43 26.66 -1.35
CA ASP A 194 -2.25 27.45 -0.41
C ASP A 194 -3.73 27.13 -0.48
N LYS A 195 -4.27 26.91 -1.69
CA LYS A 195 -5.67 26.53 -1.86
C LYS A 195 -5.95 25.17 -1.22
N VAL A 196 -5.10 24.17 -1.50
CA VAL A 196 -5.26 22.82 -0.93
C VAL A 196 -5.20 22.85 0.60
N VAL A 197 -4.22 23.56 1.17
CA VAL A 197 -4.08 23.68 2.64
C VAL A 197 -5.30 24.36 3.24
N LYS A 198 -5.77 25.47 2.65
CA LYS A 198 -6.97 26.18 3.13
C LYS A 198 -8.23 25.30 3.07
N ASP A 199 -8.42 24.57 1.98
CA ASP A 199 -9.56 23.67 1.81
C ASP A 199 -9.49 22.49 2.80
N TRP A 200 -8.28 21.99 3.10
CA TRP A 200 -8.04 20.98 4.13
C TRP A 200 -8.32 21.50 5.55
N GLU A 201 -7.87 22.70 5.90
CA GLU A 201 -8.18 23.34 7.19
C GLU A 201 -9.69 23.58 7.35
N ALA A 202 -10.35 24.04 6.28
CA ALA A 202 -11.79 24.24 6.27
C ALA A 202 -12.56 22.93 6.47
N ASP A 203 -12.12 21.83 5.83
CA ASP A 203 -12.68 20.50 6.06
C ASP A 203 -12.49 20.04 7.51
N LEU A 204 -11.28 20.14 8.06
CA LEU A 204 -11.03 19.72 9.45
C LEU A 204 -11.86 20.52 10.45
N LYS A 205 -12.11 21.81 10.17
CA LYS A 205 -12.98 22.65 10.99
C LYS A 205 -14.46 22.23 10.91
N ALA A 206 -14.94 21.90 9.71
CA ALA A 206 -16.32 21.49 9.49
C ALA A 206 -16.59 20.04 9.93
N HIS A 207 -15.60 19.17 9.73
CA HIS A 207 -15.65 17.72 9.98
C HIS A 207 -14.39 17.25 10.73
N PRO A 208 -14.25 17.59 12.03
CA PRO A 208 -13.10 17.19 12.82
C PRO A 208 -12.89 15.67 12.79
N ILE A 209 -11.62 15.24 12.76
CA ILE A 209 -11.26 13.81 12.80
C ILE A 209 -11.82 13.12 14.05
N GLY A 210 -11.98 13.86 15.16
CA GLY A 210 -12.33 13.28 16.45
C GLY A 210 -11.16 12.50 17.06
N LYS A 211 -11.49 11.62 18.02
CA LYS A 211 -10.52 10.80 18.75
C LYS A 211 -10.60 9.35 18.27
N PHE A 212 -9.44 8.75 18.05
CA PHE A 212 -9.35 7.31 17.79
C PHE A 212 -9.66 6.56 19.07
N GLU A 213 -10.83 5.92 19.17
CA GLU A 213 -11.21 5.12 20.33
C GLU A 213 -10.99 3.64 20.03
N PHE A 214 -10.32 2.96 20.97
CA PHE A 214 -9.90 1.58 20.82
C PHE A 214 -10.79 0.64 21.61
N SER A 215 -11.11 -0.49 21.00
CA SER A 215 -11.55 -1.68 21.71
C SER A 215 -10.99 -2.92 21.04
N ALA A 216 -10.92 -4.01 21.78
CA ALA A 216 -10.71 -5.32 21.15
C ALA A 216 -11.92 -5.72 20.31
N HIS A 217 -11.69 -6.66 19.41
CA HIS A 217 -12.65 -7.45 18.68
C HIS A 217 -12.60 -8.88 19.23
N THR A 218 -13.76 -9.48 19.48
CA THR A 218 -13.84 -10.87 19.89
C THR A 218 -13.35 -11.76 18.75
N PRO A 219 -12.31 -12.61 18.95
CA PRO A 219 -11.92 -13.60 17.96
C PRO A 219 -13.10 -14.49 17.55
N PRO A 220 -13.14 -14.98 16.29
CA PRO A 220 -12.09 -14.82 15.28
C PRO A 220 -12.19 -13.53 14.46
N TYR A 221 -11.07 -13.09 13.88
CA TYR A 221 -11.04 -11.91 13.00
C TYR A 221 -11.83 -12.06 11.70
N ALA A 222 -12.25 -13.27 11.30
CA ALA A 222 -13.21 -13.45 10.22
C ALA A 222 -14.50 -12.62 10.43
N GLY A 223 -14.90 -12.36 11.69
CA GLY A 223 -16.02 -11.49 12.03
C GLY A 223 -15.73 -9.98 11.99
N LEU A 224 -14.47 -9.56 11.77
CA LEU A 224 -14.05 -8.17 11.76
C LEU A 224 -14.50 -7.47 10.47
N ASP A 225 -15.55 -6.67 10.59
CA ASP A 225 -16.06 -5.89 9.47
C ASP A 225 -15.44 -4.49 9.41
N PHE A 226 -14.45 -4.32 8.52
CA PHE A 226 -13.84 -3.03 8.20
C PHE A 226 -14.86 -1.95 7.84
N GLU A 227 -15.97 -2.29 7.19
CA GLU A 227 -16.96 -1.29 6.76
C GLU A 227 -17.67 -0.61 7.93
N ARG A 228 -17.65 -1.23 9.11
CA ARG A 228 -18.21 -0.70 10.36
C ARG A 228 -17.17 0.07 11.19
N LEU A 229 -15.91 0.08 10.79
CA LEU A 229 -14.83 0.75 11.52
C LEU A 229 -14.78 2.23 11.17
N SER A 230 -14.38 3.02 12.16
CA SER A 230 -14.16 4.46 12.05
C SER A 230 -13.19 4.90 13.13
N VAL A 231 -12.86 6.19 13.16
CA VAL A 231 -12.09 6.82 14.24
C VAL A 231 -12.65 6.43 15.64
N ALA A 232 -13.96 6.52 15.85
CA ALA A 232 -14.59 6.20 17.14
C ALA A 232 -14.82 4.70 17.37
N ALA A 233 -14.57 3.86 16.37
CA ALA A 233 -14.75 2.41 16.43
C ALA A 233 -13.53 1.70 15.84
N THR A 234 -12.34 2.05 16.34
CA THR A 234 -11.08 1.44 15.90
C THR A 234 -10.81 0.19 16.73
N ARG A 235 -10.32 -0.87 16.09
CA ARG A 235 -9.86 -2.07 16.82
C ARG A 235 -8.38 -1.98 17.12
N ARG A 236 -8.01 -2.38 18.33
CA ARG A 236 -6.62 -2.55 18.77
C ARG A 236 -6.53 -3.68 19.79
N GLN A 237 -5.67 -4.65 19.52
CA GLN A 237 -5.26 -5.73 20.43
C GLN A 237 -4.05 -6.46 19.82
N ASP A 238 -3.37 -7.27 20.62
CA ASP A 238 -2.24 -8.06 20.12
C ASP A 238 -2.75 -9.16 19.16
N ALA A 239 -2.12 -9.28 18.01
CA ALA A 239 -2.50 -10.22 16.95
C ALA A 239 -1.30 -10.48 16.03
N ALA A 240 -1.40 -11.50 15.19
CA ALA A 240 -0.46 -11.73 14.11
C ALA A 240 -0.88 -11.00 12.84
N THR A 241 0.08 -10.44 12.12
CA THR A 241 -0.10 -9.85 10.79
C THR A 241 0.77 -10.57 9.77
N VAL A 242 0.24 -10.80 8.57
CA VAL A 242 0.92 -11.57 7.51
C VAL A 242 0.88 -10.82 6.19
N TYR A 243 2.00 -10.90 5.48
CA TYR A 243 2.16 -10.54 4.08
C TYR A 243 2.47 -11.79 3.29
N ALA A 244 1.71 -12.04 2.21
CA ALA A 244 1.93 -13.13 1.28
C ALA A 244 2.00 -12.57 -0.15
N ASP A 245 3.23 -12.40 -0.64
CA ASP A 245 3.54 -11.77 -1.93
C ASP A 245 3.83 -12.79 -3.02
N ILE A 246 3.28 -12.56 -4.22
CA ILE A 246 3.44 -13.49 -5.34
C ILE A 246 4.74 -13.16 -6.06
N ASP A 247 5.83 -13.81 -5.65
CA ASP A 247 7.15 -13.60 -6.21
C ASP A 247 7.18 -13.80 -7.73
N GLY A 248 7.86 -12.89 -8.42
CA GLY A 248 7.96 -12.87 -9.88
C GLY A 248 6.70 -12.41 -10.62
N PHE A 249 5.62 -12.01 -9.91
CA PHE A 249 4.37 -11.63 -10.58
C PHE A 249 4.52 -10.40 -11.49
N THR A 250 5.27 -9.38 -11.07
CA THR A 250 5.56 -8.22 -11.93
C THR A 250 6.19 -8.64 -13.26
N LYS A 251 7.22 -9.51 -13.23
CA LYS A 251 7.87 -10.05 -14.45
C LYS A 251 6.92 -10.94 -15.26
N PHE A 252 5.98 -11.62 -14.60
CA PHE A 252 4.95 -12.40 -15.26
C PHE A 252 3.96 -11.50 -16.00
N VAL A 253 3.58 -10.36 -15.42
CA VAL A 253 2.75 -9.35 -16.11
C VAL A 253 3.49 -8.80 -17.33
N SER A 254 4.74 -8.35 -17.20
CA SER A 254 5.50 -7.76 -18.31
C SER A 254 5.58 -8.66 -19.53
N ARG A 255 5.76 -9.98 -19.32
CA ARG A 255 5.84 -10.98 -20.40
C ARG A 255 4.51 -11.23 -21.11
N ASN A 256 3.39 -10.87 -20.50
CA ASN A 256 2.06 -11.27 -20.96
C ASN A 256 1.11 -10.08 -21.22
N ILE A 257 1.53 -8.84 -20.99
CA ILE A 257 0.66 -7.66 -21.11
C ILE A 257 0.49 -7.15 -22.55
N ALA A 258 1.34 -7.57 -23.49
CA ALA A 258 1.39 -7.00 -24.84
C ALA A 258 0.12 -7.26 -25.68
N ASP A 259 -0.57 -8.38 -25.47
CA ASP A 259 -1.76 -8.76 -26.22
C ASP A 259 -2.88 -9.32 -25.32
N ASP A 260 -4.11 -9.28 -25.83
CA ASP A 260 -5.30 -9.65 -25.05
C ASP A 260 -5.41 -11.15 -24.76
N LEU A 261 -4.77 -12.02 -25.57
CA LEU A 261 -4.79 -13.46 -25.33
C LEU A 261 -3.94 -13.78 -24.11
N ASN A 262 -2.73 -13.22 -24.04
CA ASN A 262 -1.81 -13.40 -22.93
C ASN A 262 -2.23 -12.63 -21.68
N ALA A 263 -2.78 -11.42 -21.81
CA ALA A 263 -3.26 -10.65 -20.65
C ALA A 263 -4.37 -11.38 -19.87
N LYS A 264 -5.18 -12.22 -20.53
CA LYS A 264 -6.18 -13.08 -19.85
C LYS A 264 -5.53 -14.06 -18.88
N HIS A 265 -4.33 -14.57 -19.19
CA HIS A 265 -3.58 -15.47 -18.31
C HIS A 265 -3.10 -14.74 -17.06
N VAL A 266 -2.67 -13.49 -17.18
CA VAL A 266 -2.34 -12.62 -16.03
C VAL A 266 -3.54 -12.45 -15.10
N VAL A 267 -4.69 -12.04 -15.66
CA VAL A 267 -5.92 -11.83 -14.88
C VAL A 267 -6.39 -13.12 -14.21
N ARG A 268 -6.30 -14.26 -14.91
CA ARG A 268 -6.69 -15.56 -14.37
C ARG A 268 -5.77 -15.98 -13.23
N ALA A 269 -4.45 -15.93 -13.44
CA ALA A 269 -3.48 -16.27 -12.41
C ALA A 269 -3.68 -15.40 -11.17
N LEU A 270 -3.77 -14.08 -11.34
CA LEU A 270 -3.99 -13.16 -10.24
C LEU A 270 -5.23 -13.51 -9.42
N ARG A 271 -6.37 -13.66 -10.09
CA ARG A 271 -7.66 -13.90 -9.43
C ARG A 271 -7.65 -15.20 -8.67
N VAL A 272 -7.16 -16.28 -9.29
CA VAL A 272 -7.13 -17.59 -8.65
C VAL A 272 -6.20 -17.57 -7.46
N LEU A 273 -4.95 -17.11 -7.63
CA LEU A 273 -3.95 -17.13 -6.57
C LEU A 273 -4.35 -16.24 -5.38
N ARG A 274 -4.78 -15.00 -5.62
CA ARG A 274 -5.23 -14.13 -4.53
C ARG A 274 -6.49 -14.61 -3.82
N SER A 275 -7.47 -15.09 -4.58
CA SER A 275 -8.72 -15.56 -3.98
C SER A 275 -8.47 -16.80 -3.13
N GLU A 276 -7.56 -17.67 -3.56
CA GLU A 276 -7.15 -18.85 -2.80
C GLU A 276 -6.39 -18.47 -1.51
N LEU A 277 -5.41 -17.57 -1.60
CA LEU A 277 -4.67 -17.10 -0.42
C LEU A 277 -5.59 -16.39 0.60
N ASP A 278 -6.52 -15.57 0.12
CA ASP A 278 -7.56 -14.95 0.95
C ASP A 278 -8.52 -16.00 1.55
N ALA A 279 -8.86 -17.06 0.79
CA ALA A 279 -9.72 -18.14 1.27
C ALA A 279 -9.04 -18.95 2.37
N VAL A 280 -7.75 -19.28 2.25
CA VAL A 280 -6.97 -19.91 3.32
C VAL A 280 -6.99 -19.04 4.57
N LEU A 281 -6.61 -17.76 4.44
CA LEU A 281 -6.60 -16.83 5.58
C LEU A 281 -7.98 -16.74 6.26
N HIS A 282 -9.03 -16.51 5.47
CA HIS A 282 -10.33 -16.14 6.00
C HIS A 282 -11.22 -17.35 6.34
N THR A 283 -11.28 -18.34 5.46
CA THR A 283 -12.22 -19.46 5.58
C THR A 283 -11.66 -20.56 6.46
N GLU A 284 -10.38 -20.89 6.30
CA GLU A 284 -9.73 -21.99 7.02
C GLU A 284 -9.19 -21.51 8.36
N PHE A 285 -8.40 -20.43 8.35
CA PHE A 285 -7.71 -19.90 9.54
C PHE A 285 -8.46 -18.76 10.25
N LYS A 286 -9.68 -18.47 9.82
CA LYS A 286 -10.57 -17.47 10.42
C LYS A 286 -9.94 -16.09 10.65
N GLY A 287 -8.95 -15.74 9.86
CA GLY A 287 -8.33 -14.43 9.81
C GLY A 287 -9.13 -13.42 8.99
N ARG A 288 -8.53 -12.24 8.82
CA ARG A 288 -9.10 -11.14 8.06
C ARG A 288 -8.08 -10.49 7.15
N LYS A 289 -8.34 -10.54 5.85
CA LYS A 289 -7.63 -9.68 4.90
C LYS A 289 -7.94 -8.22 5.17
N VAL A 290 -6.89 -7.43 5.33
CA VAL A 290 -6.95 -5.97 5.36
C VAL A 290 -7.20 -5.48 3.93
N ARG A 291 -6.30 -5.85 3.01
CA ARG A 291 -6.35 -5.49 1.58
C ARG A 291 -5.45 -6.39 0.72
N PHE A 292 -5.52 -6.21 -0.60
CA PHE A 292 -4.48 -6.62 -1.54
C PHE A 292 -3.65 -5.40 -1.94
N ILE A 293 -2.32 -5.53 -1.98
CA ILE A 293 -1.39 -4.46 -2.36
C ILE A 293 -0.64 -4.93 -3.59
N GLY A 294 -1.05 -4.50 -4.78
CA GLY A 294 -0.64 -5.25 -5.96
C GLY A 294 -1.03 -6.71 -5.76
N ASP A 295 -0.17 -7.63 -6.17
CA ASP A 295 -0.33 -9.08 -6.01
C ASP A 295 -0.17 -9.65 -4.59
N CYS A 296 0.25 -8.84 -3.62
CA CYS A 296 0.42 -9.25 -2.22
C CYS A 296 -0.90 -9.25 -1.42
N VAL A 297 -1.05 -10.22 -0.53
CA VAL A 297 -2.12 -10.28 0.49
C VAL A 297 -1.59 -9.74 1.82
N HIS A 298 -2.25 -8.74 2.41
CA HIS A 298 -2.02 -8.31 3.79
C HIS A 298 -3.21 -8.69 4.66
N GLY A 299 -2.95 -9.46 5.71
CA GLY A 299 -3.97 -10.02 6.60
C GLY A 299 -3.61 -10.00 8.07
N LEU A 300 -4.63 -10.18 8.91
CA LEU A 300 -4.54 -10.27 10.36
C LEU A 300 -5.15 -11.59 10.85
N LEU A 301 -4.59 -12.18 11.91
CA LEU A 301 -5.09 -13.40 12.56
C LEU A 301 -4.94 -13.26 14.08
N ILE A 302 -5.90 -13.80 14.81
CA ILE A 302 -5.86 -13.81 16.27
C ILE A 302 -6.59 -15.02 16.83
N GLU A 303 -6.10 -15.51 17.97
CA GLU A 303 -6.76 -16.51 18.82
C GLU A 303 -6.92 -16.00 20.26
N GLY A 304 -7.78 -16.65 21.03
CA GLY A 304 -8.12 -16.29 22.40
C GLY A 304 -9.48 -15.60 22.53
N THR A 305 -9.54 -14.50 23.30
CA THR A 305 -10.79 -13.82 23.68
C THR A 305 -10.72 -12.33 23.38
N CYS A 306 -11.83 -11.60 23.58
CA CYS A 306 -11.81 -10.14 23.49
C CYS A 306 -11.00 -9.48 24.60
N ALA A 307 -10.82 -10.12 25.76
CA ALA A 307 -10.08 -9.57 26.88
C ALA A 307 -8.58 -9.90 26.81
N ASN A 308 -8.25 -11.11 26.37
CA ASN A 308 -6.89 -11.65 26.33
C ASN A 308 -6.64 -12.39 25.01
N THR A 309 -5.61 -11.98 24.29
CA THR A 309 -5.05 -12.72 23.15
C THR A 309 -4.33 -13.97 23.67
N ASN A 310 -4.55 -15.12 23.03
CA ASN A 310 -3.70 -16.29 23.23
C ASN A 310 -2.51 -16.21 22.28
N GLU A 311 -1.36 -15.75 22.79
CA GLU A 311 -0.20 -15.42 21.97
C GLU A 311 0.39 -16.64 21.26
N GLU A 312 0.65 -17.73 22.01
CA GLU A 312 1.19 -19.00 21.49
C GLU A 312 0.27 -19.61 20.43
N GLU A 313 -1.05 -19.64 20.69
CA GLU A 313 -2.03 -20.19 19.74
C GLU A 313 -2.15 -19.30 18.50
N THR A 314 -2.12 -17.97 18.66
CA THR A 314 -2.14 -17.02 17.54
C THR A 314 -0.93 -17.22 16.63
N ILE A 315 0.27 -17.34 17.20
CA ILE A 315 1.51 -17.51 16.44
C ILE A 315 1.55 -18.90 15.80
N SER A 316 1.18 -19.95 16.53
CA SER A 316 1.08 -21.32 16.01
C SER A 316 0.10 -21.42 14.84
N ASN A 317 -1.09 -20.84 14.97
CA ASN A 317 -2.07 -20.83 13.88
C ASN A 317 -1.61 -19.95 12.71
N MET A 318 -0.83 -18.90 12.93
CA MET A 318 -0.22 -18.14 11.83
C MET A 318 0.85 -18.95 11.09
N VAL A 319 1.69 -19.72 11.79
CA VAL A 319 2.65 -20.65 11.16
C VAL A 319 1.92 -21.66 10.28
N LEU A 320 0.85 -22.27 10.81
CA LEU A 320 0.01 -23.19 10.06
C LEU A 320 -0.69 -22.50 8.88
N CYS A 321 -1.16 -21.26 9.05
CA CYS A 321 -1.75 -20.46 7.99
C CYS A 321 -0.77 -20.22 6.85
N ALA A 322 0.48 -19.84 7.16
CA ALA A 322 1.54 -19.68 6.16
C ALA A 322 1.83 -21.00 5.42
N GLY A 323 1.82 -22.15 6.11
CA GLY A 323 1.95 -23.47 5.50
C GLY A 323 0.76 -23.82 4.58
N GLY A 324 -0.46 -23.50 5.01
CA GLY A 324 -1.69 -23.63 4.22
C GLY A 324 -1.63 -22.77 2.96
N MET A 325 -1.25 -21.50 3.08
CA MET A 325 -1.11 -20.57 1.96
C MET A 325 -0.13 -21.11 0.92
N ARG A 326 1.03 -21.62 1.34
CA ARG A 326 2.03 -22.21 0.44
C ARG A 326 1.51 -23.47 -0.25
N SER A 327 0.84 -24.35 0.49
CA SER A 327 0.28 -25.59 -0.04
C SER A 327 -0.82 -25.32 -1.07
N SER A 328 -1.75 -24.43 -0.74
CA SER A 328 -2.82 -24.00 -1.64
C SER A 328 -2.30 -23.24 -2.86
N PHE A 329 -1.27 -22.40 -2.70
CA PHE A 329 -0.60 -21.74 -3.82
C PHE A 329 -0.01 -22.75 -4.80
N ALA A 330 0.73 -23.76 -4.30
CA ALA A 330 1.30 -24.81 -5.14
C ALA A 330 0.23 -25.63 -5.87
N LEU A 331 -0.89 -25.92 -5.20
CA LEU A 331 -2.04 -26.58 -5.84
C LEU A 331 -2.69 -25.70 -6.90
N ALA A 332 -2.91 -24.41 -6.59
CA ALA A 332 -3.49 -23.44 -7.51
C ALA A 332 -2.65 -23.27 -8.77
N LEU A 333 -1.31 -23.25 -8.66
CA LEU A 333 -0.41 -23.26 -9.82
C LEU A 333 -0.61 -24.50 -10.71
N LYS A 334 -0.72 -25.69 -10.12
CA LYS A 334 -1.02 -26.94 -10.86
C LYS A 334 -2.36 -26.86 -11.58
N LYS A 335 -3.41 -26.37 -10.90
CA LYS A 335 -4.76 -26.21 -11.47
C LYS A 335 -4.79 -25.17 -12.59
N LEU A 336 -4.09 -24.05 -12.42
CA LEU A 336 -3.91 -23.03 -13.47
C LEU A 336 -3.23 -23.61 -14.70
N HIS A 337 -2.17 -24.39 -14.51
CA HIS A 337 -1.48 -25.06 -15.61
C HIS A 337 -2.41 -26.03 -16.36
N THR A 338 -3.15 -26.88 -15.64
CA THR A 338 -4.18 -27.76 -16.26
C THR A 338 -5.25 -26.98 -17.01
N ALA A 339 -5.61 -25.78 -16.55
CA ALA A 339 -6.55 -24.87 -17.21
C ALA A 339 -5.92 -24.02 -18.34
N GLY A 340 -4.69 -24.33 -18.76
CA GLY A 340 -3.99 -23.66 -19.86
C GLY A 340 -3.37 -22.32 -19.49
N THR A 341 -3.07 -22.06 -18.21
CA THR A 341 -2.38 -20.85 -17.74
C THR A 341 -1.07 -21.24 -17.08
N ASN A 342 0.03 -21.08 -17.80
CA ASN A 342 1.36 -21.42 -17.29
C ASN A 342 1.89 -20.31 -16.37
N ALA A 343 1.68 -20.47 -15.07
CA ALA A 343 2.18 -19.57 -14.03
C ALA A 343 3.32 -20.22 -13.20
N SER A 344 3.98 -21.24 -13.75
CA SER A 344 4.99 -22.05 -13.03
C SER A 344 6.23 -21.27 -12.57
N SER A 345 6.50 -20.10 -13.15
CA SER A 345 7.61 -19.24 -12.73
C SER A 345 7.31 -18.41 -11.46
N LEU A 346 6.09 -18.48 -10.92
CA LEU A 346 5.70 -17.70 -9.75
C LEU A 346 6.08 -18.42 -8.47
N GLY A 347 6.47 -17.64 -7.46
CA GLY A 347 6.68 -18.09 -6.10
C GLY A 347 5.74 -17.40 -5.12
N LEU A 348 5.88 -17.73 -3.84
CA LEU A 348 5.17 -17.11 -2.73
C LEU A 348 6.17 -16.79 -1.61
N GLN A 349 6.37 -15.50 -1.36
CA GLN A 349 7.12 -14.97 -0.24
C GLN A 349 6.15 -14.70 0.90
N ILE A 350 6.41 -15.23 2.10
CA ILE A 350 5.52 -15.03 3.24
C ILE A 350 6.34 -14.46 4.40
N GLY A 351 5.85 -13.39 5.01
CA GLY A 351 6.40 -12.82 6.23
C GLY A 351 5.28 -12.51 7.21
N PHE A 352 5.47 -12.82 8.47
CA PHE A 352 4.52 -12.46 9.52
C PHE A 352 5.23 -12.04 10.81
N GLU A 353 4.52 -11.27 11.62
CA GLU A 353 4.99 -10.77 12.91
C GLU A 353 3.81 -10.66 13.88
N PHE A 354 4.12 -10.62 15.18
CA PHE A 354 3.18 -10.46 16.27
C PHE A 354 3.35 -9.11 16.97
N GLY A 355 2.26 -8.57 17.51
CA GLY A 355 2.30 -7.34 18.31
C GLY A 355 0.94 -6.62 18.33
N PRO A 356 0.89 -5.38 18.84
CA PRO A 356 -0.35 -4.64 18.95
C PRO A 356 -0.80 -4.18 17.57
N MET A 357 -1.81 -4.84 17.00
CA MET A 357 -2.32 -4.49 15.68
C MET A 357 -3.45 -3.48 15.81
N THR A 358 -3.59 -2.60 14.81
CA THR A 358 -4.75 -1.71 14.67
C THR A 358 -5.58 -2.10 13.46
N ALA A 359 -6.89 -1.86 13.52
CA ALA A 359 -7.74 -1.93 12.34
C ALA A 359 -8.76 -0.79 12.38
N THR A 360 -8.74 0.05 11.35
CA THR A 360 -9.63 1.22 11.23
C THR A 360 -9.86 1.61 9.78
N ARG A 361 -10.54 2.74 9.57
CA ARG A 361 -10.57 3.45 8.29
C ARG A 361 -10.22 4.93 8.47
N LEU A 362 -9.45 5.48 7.54
CA LEU A 362 -9.01 6.88 7.48
C LEU A 362 -9.76 7.61 6.37
N GLY A 363 -9.73 8.95 6.38
CA GLY A 363 -10.30 9.78 5.33
C GLY A 363 -11.57 10.53 5.71
N MET A 364 -12.34 10.87 4.68
CA MET A 364 -13.60 11.60 4.78
C MET A 364 -14.79 10.64 4.72
N LYS A 365 -15.92 11.02 5.33
CA LYS A 365 -17.13 10.21 5.30
C LYS A 365 -17.59 10.01 3.85
N GLY A 366 -17.81 8.76 3.46
CA GLY A 366 -18.19 8.39 2.08
C GLY A 366 -17.00 7.93 1.23
N ASP A 367 -15.77 8.27 1.64
CA ASP A 367 -14.54 7.88 0.94
C ASP A 367 -13.45 7.48 1.95
N LEU A 368 -13.80 6.51 2.79
CA LEU A 368 -12.94 6.03 3.86
C LEU A 368 -12.08 4.86 3.37
N ILE A 369 -10.77 4.95 3.53
CA ILE A 369 -9.83 3.88 3.19
C ILE A 369 -9.45 3.06 4.41
N ARG A 370 -9.28 1.75 4.26
CA ARG A 370 -8.86 0.86 5.36
C ARG A 370 -7.47 1.22 5.83
N CYS A 371 -7.18 0.98 7.10
CA CYS A 371 -5.85 1.12 7.66
C CYS A 371 -5.60 0.07 8.75
N SER A 372 -4.42 -0.52 8.73
CA SER A 372 -3.82 -1.33 9.79
C SER A 372 -2.36 -0.93 9.84
N VAL A 373 -1.91 -0.40 10.97
CA VAL A 373 -0.55 0.09 11.16
C VAL A 373 -0.06 -0.24 12.57
N SER A 374 1.18 -0.72 12.64
CA SER A 374 1.96 -0.97 13.85
C SER A 374 3.40 -1.28 13.45
N ARG A 375 4.32 -1.40 14.42
CA ARG A 375 5.67 -1.93 14.20
C ARG A 375 5.61 -3.33 13.63
N GLY A 376 4.71 -4.16 14.15
CA GLY A 376 4.50 -5.52 13.67
C GLY A 376 4.09 -5.57 12.19
N VAL A 377 3.21 -4.66 11.74
CA VAL A 377 2.83 -4.55 10.32
C VAL A 377 4.04 -4.20 9.46
N LEU A 378 4.87 -3.23 9.86
CA LEU A 378 6.08 -2.86 9.12
C LEU A 378 7.13 -3.97 9.12
N THR A 379 7.29 -4.67 10.24
CA THR A 379 8.23 -5.79 10.37
C THR A 379 7.79 -6.98 9.52
N ALA A 380 6.52 -7.40 9.57
CA ALA A 380 6.03 -8.50 8.74
C ALA A 380 6.27 -8.29 7.24
N GLU A 381 6.11 -7.04 6.77
CA GLU A 381 6.44 -6.69 5.39
C GLU A 381 7.93 -6.78 5.09
N ARG A 382 8.81 -6.34 6.01
CA ARG A 382 10.26 -6.51 5.87
C ARG A 382 10.67 -7.99 5.88
N GLU A 383 10.08 -8.79 6.76
CA GLU A 383 10.28 -10.23 6.83
C GLU A 383 9.86 -10.91 5.53
N GLN A 384 8.74 -10.50 4.94
CA GLN A 384 8.31 -10.99 3.63
C GLN A 384 9.30 -10.55 2.53
N GLY A 385 9.69 -9.28 2.53
CA GLY A 385 10.56 -8.70 1.50
C GLY A 385 11.97 -9.28 1.45
N ARG A 386 12.44 -9.93 2.52
CA ARG A 386 13.72 -10.67 2.53
C ARG A 386 13.62 -12.12 2.05
N CYS A 387 12.41 -12.66 1.88
CA CYS A 387 12.20 -14.02 1.41
C CYS A 387 12.40 -14.13 -0.11
N LYS A 388 12.83 -15.31 -0.56
CA LYS A 388 12.65 -15.79 -1.94
C LYS A 388 11.28 -16.44 -2.11
N GLY A 389 10.85 -16.70 -3.34
CA GLY A 389 9.55 -17.31 -3.66
C GLY A 389 9.24 -18.70 -3.08
N ALA A 390 10.14 -19.32 -2.33
CA ALA A 390 9.90 -20.58 -1.60
C ALA A 390 10.04 -20.43 -0.08
N GLU A 391 10.28 -19.22 0.42
CA GLU A 391 10.67 -18.96 1.80
C GLU A 391 9.54 -18.29 2.60
N THR A 392 9.47 -18.65 3.88
CA THR A 392 8.62 -18.00 4.89
C THR A 392 9.53 -17.45 5.98
N ALA A 393 9.25 -16.23 6.43
CA ALA A 393 9.93 -15.56 7.52
C ALA A 393 8.98 -15.28 8.68
N ILE A 394 9.49 -15.48 9.89
CA ILE A 394 8.85 -15.10 11.14
C ILE A 394 9.65 -13.93 11.74
N GLY A 395 8.94 -12.90 12.18
CA GLY A 395 9.52 -11.77 12.88
C GLY A 395 10.02 -12.14 14.29
N ALA A 396 10.88 -11.28 14.83
CA ALA A 396 11.61 -11.59 16.06
C ALA A 396 10.71 -11.65 17.29
N GLU A 397 9.66 -10.82 17.35
CA GLU A 397 8.73 -10.82 18.48
C GLU A 397 7.86 -12.07 18.44
N ALA A 398 7.30 -12.42 17.28
CA ALA A 398 6.56 -13.66 17.10
C ALA A 398 7.40 -14.88 17.47
N PHE A 399 8.65 -14.97 17.01
CA PHE A 399 9.53 -16.11 17.32
C PHE A 399 9.87 -16.22 18.82
N LYS A 400 9.95 -15.09 19.52
CA LYS A 400 10.27 -15.07 20.95
C LYS A 400 9.04 -15.44 21.80
N THR A 401 7.86 -15.03 21.35
CA THR A 401 6.62 -15.13 22.12
C THR A 401 5.93 -16.49 21.97
N GLY A 402 6.10 -17.19 20.84
CA GLY A 402 5.42 -18.46 20.56
C GLY A 402 6.27 -19.45 19.80
#